data_AF-A0A3C0AIT5-F1
#
_entry.id   AF-A0A3C0AIT5-F1
#
_cell.length_a   1.000
_cell.length_b   1.000
_cell.length_c   1.000
_cell.angle_alpha   90.00
_cell.angle_beta   90.00
_cell.angle_gamma   90.00
#
_symmetry.space_group_name_H-M   'P 1'
#
loop_
_entity.id
_entity.type
_entity.pdbx_description
1 polymer ?
#
loop_
_entity_poly.entity_id
_entity_poly.type
_entity_poly.pdbx_seq_one_letter_code
_entity_poly.pdbx_strand_id
1 'polypeptide(L)' 'MDGVDAVWLDLRGTFDSGPAIDAQVASGMRMIGVAIPRSPRDFYLKLTGPREQLLNAATEFQDFVKSARFVQ' A
#
# COMPACT_ATOMS: atom_id res chain seq x y z
N MET A 1 -1.58 -16.20 3.43
CA MET A 1 -1.82 -16.14 1.97
C MET A 1 -1.56 -17.51 1.40
N ASP A 2 -2.61 -18.20 0.97
CA ASP A 2 -2.51 -19.52 0.36
C ASP A 2 -2.02 -19.36 -1.09
N GLY A 3 -0.71 -19.50 -1.32
CA GLY A 3 -0.12 -19.77 -2.64
C GLY A 3 -0.28 -18.71 -3.75
N VAL A 4 -0.79 -17.50 -3.46
CA VAL A 4 -0.88 -16.41 -4.44
C VAL A 4 0.39 -15.56 -4.38
N ASP A 5 1.09 -15.44 -5.51
CA ASP A 5 2.25 -14.56 -5.66
C ASP A 5 1.80 -13.09 -5.64
N ALA A 6 1.82 -12.49 -4.46
CA ALA A 6 1.56 -11.07 -4.27
C ALA A 6 2.80 -10.24 -4.62
N VAL A 7 2.61 -9.17 -5.38
CA VAL A 7 3.69 -8.23 -5.74
C VAL A 7 3.73 -7.10 -4.72
N TRP A 8 4.84 -6.97 -4.00
CA TRP A 8 5.05 -5.90 -3.03
C TRP A 8 5.74 -4.70 -3.68
N LEU A 9 5.31 -3.50 -3.28
CA LEU A 9 5.76 -2.23 -3.81
C LEU A 9 6.26 -1.35 -2.66
N ASP A 10 7.43 -0.74 -2.82
CA ASP A 10 7.96 0.29 -1.92
C ASP A 10 8.58 1.40 -2.77
N LEU A 11 7.86 2.53 -2.86
CA LEU A 11 8.25 3.67 -3.67
C LEU A 11 8.51 4.89 -2.78
N ARG A 12 9.45 5.73 -3.22
CA ARG A 12 9.77 7.00 -2.57
C ARG A 12 9.67 8.10 -3.60
N GLY A 13 9.16 9.25 -3.19
CA GLY A 13 9.08 10.39 -4.10
C GLY A 13 8.06 11.43 -3.65
N THR A 14 7.63 12.19 -4.64
CA THR A 14 6.58 13.19 -4.51
C THR A 14 5.29 12.58 -5.09
N PHE A 15 4.23 12.54 -4.30
CA PHE A 15 2.95 11.97 -4.73
C PHE A 15 1.92 13.08 -4.85
N ASP A 16 1.26 13.14 -6.01
CA ASP A 16 0.06 13.95 -6.19
C ASP A 16 -1.09 13.24 -5.47
N SER A 17 -1.70 13.93 -4.51
CA SER A 17 -2.83 13.47 -3.71
C SER A 17 -4.14 13.41 -4.50
N GLY A 18 -4.15 13.96 -5.71
CA GLY A 18 -5.33 14.04 -6.57
C GLY A 18 -6.35 15.07 -6.06
N PRO A 19 -7.39 15.36 -6.86
CA PRO A 19 -8.30 16.48 -6.61
C PRO A 19 -9.22 16.31 -5.39
N ALA A 20 -9.26 15.12 -4.80
CA ALA A 20 -10.20 14.77 -3.73
C ALA A 20 -9.64 15.01 -2.31
N ILE A 21 -8.33 15.23 -2.18
CA ILE A 21 -7.68 15.44 -0.89
C ILE A 21 -6.83 16.70 -1.06
N ASP A 22 -7.16 17.77 -0.33
CA ASP A 22 -6.35 18.98 -0.24
C ASP A 22 -5.10 18.67 0.60
N ALA A 23 -4.27 17.77 0.10
CA ALA A 23 -3.01 17.41 0.69
C ALA A 23 -1.94 18.12 -0.13
N GLN A 24 -1.35 19.16 0.46
CA GLN A 24 -0.14 19.78 -0.07
C GLN A 24 0.83 18.68 -0.49
N VAL A 25 1.28 18.76 -1.74
CA VAL A 25 2.28 17.86 -2.31
C VAL A 25 3.56 17.99 -1.48
N ALA A 26 3.71 17.11 -0.49
CA ALA A 26 4.83 17.13 0.43
C ALA A 26 6.00 16.34 -0.17
N SER A 27 7.19 16.93 -0.17
CA SER A 27 8.43 16.20 -0.44
C SER A 27 8.71 15.21 0.69
N GLY A 28 9.36 14.08 0.40
CA GLY A 28 9.75 13.10 1.43
C GLY A 28 8.67 12.07 1.77
N MET A 29 7.73 11.87 0.84
CA MET A 29 6.67 10.87 0.98
C MET A 29 7.17 9.49 0.54
N ARG A 30 6.55 8.46 1.10
CA ARG A 30 6.77 7.05 0.76
C ARG A 30 5.41 6.42 0.44
N MET A 31 5.42 5.39 -0.39
CA MET A 31 4.27 4.53 -0.60
C MET A 31 4.70 3.07 -0.44
N ILE A 32 4.04 2.35 0.45
CA ILE A 32 4.13 0.89 0.53
C ILE A 32 2.83 0.30 0.02
N GLY A 33 2.89 -0.80 -0.70
CA GLY A 33 1.70 -1.41 -1.27
C GLY A 33 1.89 -2.87 -1.65
N VAL A 34 0.77 -3.50 -1.97
CA VAL A 34 0.71 -4.87 -2.46
C VAL A 34 -0.34 -4.97 -3.56
N ALA A 35 0.02 -5.66 -4.64
CA ALA A 35 -0.90 -6.12 -5.67
C ALA A 35 -1.14 -7.61 -5.45
N ILE A 36 -2.40 -8.00 -5.29
CA ILE A 36 -2.81 -9.38 -5.07
C ILE A 36 -3.62 -9.79 -6.30
N PRO A 37 -3.03 -10.60 -7.21
CA PRO A 37 -3.73 -11.07 -8.40
C PRO A 37 -4.96 -11.90 -8.01
N ARG A 38 -6.13 -11.58 -8.58
CA ARG A 38 -7.35 -12.35 -8.31
C ARG A 38 -8.30 -12.30 -9.50
N SER A 39 -9.05 -13.38 -9.70
CA SER A 39 -10.15 -13.40 -10.66
C SER A 39 -11.45 -12.91 -10.01
N PRO A 40 -12.23 -12.03 -10.68
CA PRO A 40 -12.01 -11.45 -12.01
C PRO A 40 -11.20 -10.15 -12.00
N ARG A 41 -10.80 -9.66 -10.83
CA ARG A 41 -10.07 -8.39 -10.69
C ARG A 41 -9.00 -8.50 -9.61
N ASP A 42 -7.84 -7.93 -9.91
CA ASP A 42 -6.77 -7.72 -8.96
C ASP A 42 -7.23 -6.85 -7.79
N PHE A 43 -6.65 -7.12 -6.62
CA PHE A 43 -6.86 -6.32 -5.44
C PHE A 43 -5.57 -5.58 -5.07
N TYR A 44 -5.65 -4.26 -4.99
CA TYR A 44 -4.52 -3.41 -4.63
C TYR A 44 -4.76 -2.77 -3.29
N LEU A 45 -3.77 -2.84 -2.41
CA LEU A 45 -3.75 -2.08 -1.15
C LEU A 45 -2.47 -1.25 -1.12
N LYS A 46 -2.61 0.03 -0.78
CA LYS A 46 -1.47 0.93 -0.62
C LYS A 46 -1.66 1.85 0.59
N LEU A 47 -0.55 2.18 1.22
CA LEU A 47 -0.42 3.22 2.22
C LEU A 47 0.57 4.25 1.69
N THR A 48 0.19 5.53 1.67
CA THR A 48 1.04 6.64 1.23
C THR A 48 1.07 7.69 2.33
N GLY A 49 2.25 8.18 2.69
CA GLY A 49 2.40 9.11 3.80
C GLY A 49 3.85 9.54 4.03
N PRO A 50 4.10 10.35 5.07
CA PRO A 50 5.45 10.73 5.47
C PRO A 50 6.32 9.51 5.73
N ARG A 51 7.55 9.52 5.22
CA ARG A 51 8.47 8.38 5.29
C ARG A 51 8.60 7.78 6.70
N GLU A 52 8.79 8.63 7.71
CA GLU A 52 8.99 8.20 9.09
C GLU A 52 7.76 7.46 9.66
N GLN A 53 6.55 7.92 9.34
CA GLN A 53 5.33 7.24 9.75
C GLN A 53 5.19 5.87 9.08
N LEU A 54 5.52 5.79 7.79
CA LEU A 54 5.48 4.54 7.04
C LEU A 54 6.59 3.55 7.44
N LEU A 55 7.73 4.03 7.94
CA LEU A 55 8.75 3.15 8.51
C LEU A 55 8.23 2.43 9.76
N ASN A 56 7.54 3.16 10.62
CA ASN A 56 6.98 2.61 11.85
C ASN A 56 5.79 1.67 11.58
N ALA A 57 5.03 1.90 10.51
CA ALA A 57 3.87 1.10 10.15
C ALA A 57 4.17 -0.08 9.20
N ALA A 58 5.39 -0.22 8.68
CA ALA A 58 5.69 -1.18 7.60
C ALA A 58 5.43 -2.64 8.00
N THR A 59 5.85 -3.05 9.21
CA THR A 59 5.63 -4.41 9.72
C THR A 59 4.16 -4.67 9.95
N GLU A 60 3.45 -3.73 10.59
CA GLU A 60 2.02 -3.84 10.85
C GLU A 60 1.22 -3.94 9.54
N PHE A 61 1.58 -3.13 8.54
CA PHE A 61 0.98 -3.19 7.20
C PHE A 61 1.17 -4.58 6.57
N GLN A 62 2.38 -5.15 6.67
CA GLN A 62 2.66 -6.47 6.13
C GLN A 62 1.85 -7.57 6.83
N ASP A 63 1.72 -7.50 8.15
CA ASP A 63 0.96 -8.48 8.93
C ASP A 63 -0.55 -8.35 8.67
N PHE A 64 -1.05 -7.11 8.53
CA PHE A 64 -2.43 -6.85 8.12
C PHE A 64 -2.73 -7.48 6.75
N VAL A 65 -1.88 -7.24 5.75
CA VAL A 65 -2.04 -7.84 4.41
C VAL A 65 -2.02 -9.37 4.48
N LYS A 66 -1.10 -9.96 5.26
CA LYS A 66 -1.02 -11.42 5.43
C LYS A 66 -2.24 -12.01 6.13
N SER A 67 -2.88 -11.21 7.00
CA SER A 67 -4.12 -11.59 7.71
C SER A 67 -5.36 -11.55 6.82
N ALA A 68 -5.28 -10.88 5.65
CA ALA A 68 -6.41 -10.71 4.76
C ALA A 68 -7.01 -12.06 4.34
N ARG A 69 -8.31 -12.19 4.55
CA ARG A 69 -9.13 -13.33 4.09
C ARG A 69 -10.06 -12.83 3.00
N PHE A 70 -10.04 -13.50 1.85
CA PHE A 70 -11.04 -13.28 0.82
C PHE A 70 -12.26 -14.13 1.15
N VAL A 71 -13.35 -13.46 1.52
CA VAL A 71 -14.65 -14.12 1.71
C VAL A 71 -15.31 -14.25 0.34
N GLN A 72 -15.75 -15.46 0.00
CA GLN A 72 -16.38 -15.79 -1.27
C GLN A 72 -17.87 -15.44 -1.26
#